data_AF-W1VD03-F1
#
_entry.id   AF-W1VD03-F1
#
_cell.length_a   1.000
_cell.length_b   1.000
_cell.length_c   1.000
_cell.angle_alpha   90.00
_cell.angle_beta   90.00
_cell.angle_gamma   90.00
#
_symmetry.space_group_name_H-M   'P 1'
#
loop_
_entity.id
_entity.type
_entity.pdbx_description
1 polymer ?
#
loop_
_entity_poly.entity_id
_entity_poly.type
_entity_poly.pdbx_seq_one_letter_code
_entity_poly.pdbx_strand_id
1 'polypeptide(L)'
;MTDGTEAFTITMRGYDRAQVDQRIETLRRQLADARREVESLDQRTMTLAGELADAQRRLRETDTPSYAGLGSRIEQLLRSAEEQSATVLSKANAEAETLLARTRTNAKRVSEQASTESATLLSDARRDAAELRSQAEAESSTTLANATARAEEMVASAQRKADQVTAKAQAEATTVRDSAEREAQLVVAQAKKEATELQISAEREAAETRRAATAEADELRATSTEEAEKLRSTTAAEASTLLDKARAEAETLRREAKEETTTLRREATAEAEAARAEATELRQQTSLEIAAQHEAAAQEDSDAHKAAAERIRVMNEQAQQQAEEAEARLQEAIERAEAVRVRTDAEARDRQAEAERQSEQILQAARAQAAQMLESARADGEARLSAAERQVEELERQRDSVASYLEEMRGVLGNAVPQVPVFSDVINQALHPAESASAASAASAGEASTPVPAPTEADLAAAPGEGEQTTEPVSVESLRTEQAEEPASKEATSQDATEA
;
A
#
# COMPACT_ATOMS: atom_id res chain seq x y z
N MET A 1 -210.77 -42.97 -35.67
CA MET A 1 -211.44 -43.37 -36.93
C MET A 1 -211.63 -42.12 -37.78
N THR A 2 -211.44 -42.23 -39.08
CA THR A 2 -211.66 -41.17 -40.07
C THR A 2 -212.34 -41.78 -41.28
N ASP A 3 -213.55 -42.29 -41.08
CA ASP A 3 -214.35 -42.92 -42.14
C ASP A 3 -214.92 -41.81 -43.02
N GLY A 4 -214.17 -41.46 -44.07
CA GLY A 4 -214.65 -40.61 -45.15
C GLY A 4 -215.75 -41.31 -45.94
N THR A 5 -216.75 -40.55 -46.38
CA THR A 5 -217.90 -41.09 -47.12
C THR A 5 -217.51 -41.43 -48.57
N GLU A 6 -216.86 -42.57 -48.78
CA GLU A 6 -216.50 -43.06 -50.11
C GLU A 6 -217.76 -43.37 -50.93
N ALA A 7 -218.11 -42.47 -51.85
CA ALA A 7 -219.21 -42.65 -52.78
C ALA A 7 -218.79 -43.56 -53.93
N PHE A 8 -219.57 -44.63 -54.17
CA PHE A 8 -219.34 -45.54 -55.29
C PHE A 8 -219.39 -44.81 -56.64
N THR A 9 -218.44 -45.07 -57.52
CA THR A 9 -218.41 -44.50 -58.87
C THR A 9 -219.56 -45.03 -59.73
N ILE A 10 -220.31 -44.10 -60.33
CA ILE A 10 -221.47 -44.36 -61.17
C ILE A 10 -221.03 -44.37 -62.64
N THR A 11 -221.23 -45.49 -63.31
CA THR A 11 -221.20 -45.58 -64.78
C THR A 11 -222.59 -45.23 -65.34
N MET A 12 -222.71 -45.05 -66.67
CA MET A 12 -223.92 -44.59 -67.39
C MET A 12 -225.26 -45.29 -67.05
N ARG A 13 -225.26 -46.40 -66.29
CA ARG A 13 -226.49 -47.05 -65.83
C ARG A 13 -226.44 -47.71 -64.45
N GLY A 14 -225.46 -47.36 -63.60
CA GLY A 14 -225.37 -47.87 -62.23
C GLY A 14 -223.96 -47.82 -61.62
N TYR A 15 -223.85 -48.19 -60.35
CA TYR A 15 -222.59 -48.31 -59.62
C TYR A 15 -221.68 -49.40 -60.21
N ASP A 16 -220.37 -49.20 -60.12
CA ASP A 16 -219.39 -50.22 -60.50
C ASP A 16 -219.48 -51.45 -59.58
N ARG A 17 -219.79 -52.60 -60.17
CA ARG A 17 -219.90 -53.89 -59.51
C ARG A 17 -218.59 -54.31 -58.82
N ALA A 18 -217.43 -54.05 -59.42
CA ALA A 18 -216.15 -54.44 -58.83
C ALA A 18 -215.91 -53.74 -57.48
N GLN A 19 -216.30 -52.47 -57.41
CA GLN A 19 -216.19 -51.63 -56.21
C GLN A 19 -217.20 -52.05 -55.12
N VAL A 20 -218.41 -52.49 -55.52
CA VAL A 20 -219.41 -53.06 -54.60
C VAL A 20 -218.96 -54.42 -54.06
N ASP A 21 -218.46 -55.32 -54.92
CA ASP A 21 -217.94 -56.64 -54.50
C ASP A 21 -216.74 -56.46 -53.54
N GLN A 22 -215.83 -55.50 -53.80
CA GLN A 22 -214.73 -55.13 -52.89
C GLN A 22 -215.25 -54.60 -51.54
N ARG A 23 -216.30 -53.78 -51.52
CA ARG A 23 -216.89 -53.28 -50.26
C ARG A 23 -217.62 -54.38 -49.48
N ILE A 24 -218.26 -55.33 -50.15
CA ILE A 24 -218.83 -56.53 -49.53
C ILE A 24 -217.73 -57.38 -48.89
N GLU A 25 -216.57 -57.54 -49.54
CA GLU A 25 -215.45 -58.27 -48.94
C GLU A 25 -214.86 -57.52 -47.73
N THR A 26 -214.75 -56.19 -47.78
CA THR A 26 -214.37 -55.38 -46.62
C THR A 26 -215.34 -55.56 -45.44
N LEU A 27 -216.65 -55.54 -45.69
CA LEU A 27 -217.67 -55.81 -44.67
C LEU A 27 -217.59 -57.25 -44.11
N ARG A 28 -217.24 -58.24 -44.95
CA ARG A 28 -216.99 -59.62 -44.49
C ARG A 28 -215.78 -59.73 -43.58
N ARG A 29 -214.71 -58.94 -43.82
CA ARG A 29 -213.55 -58.87 -42.92
C ARG A 29 -213.94 -58.22 -41.59
N GLN A 30 -214.64 -57.09 -41.61
CA GLN A 30 -215.15 -56.43 -40.40
C GLN A 30 -216.06 -57.36 -39.56
N LEU A 31 -216.90 -58.18 -40.20
CA LEU A 31 -217.71 -59.20 -39.50
C LEU A 31 -216.86 -60.32 -38.87
N ALA A 32 -215.74 -60.71 -39.52
CA ALA A 32 -214.82 -61.72 -38.99
C ALA A 32 -214.02 -61.19 -37.80
N ASP A 33 -213.59 -59.93 -37.84
CA ASP A 33 -212.84 -59.29 -36.74
C ASP A 33 -213.74 -59.01 -35.52
N ALA A 34 -214.99 -58.57 -35.73
CA ALA A 34 -215.97 -58.45 -34.65
C ALA A 34 -216.25 -59.79 -33.93
N ARG A 35 -216.20 -60.92 -34.64
CA ARG A 35 -216.33 -62.26 -34.04
C ARG A 35 -215.13 -62.63 -33.17
N ARG A 36 -213.91 -62.29 -33.60
CA ARG A 36 -212.68 -62.46 -32.79
C ARG A 36 -212.71 -61.62 -31.52
N GLU A 37 -213.26 -60.41 -31.60
CA GLU A 37 -213.40 -59.52 -30.44
C GLU A 37 -214.33 -60.14 -29.38
N VAL A 38 -215.50 -60.67 -29.79
CA VAL A 38 -216.39 -61.43 -28.89
C VAL A 38 -215.69 -62.64 -28.28
N GLU A 39 -215.00 -63.45 -29.09
CA GLU A 39 -214.26 -64.64 -28.62
C GLU A 39 -213.16 -64.27 -27.60
N SER A 40 -212.51 -63.11 -27.76
CA SER A 40 -211.55 -62.58 -26.79
C SER A 40 -212.20 -62.10 -25.48
N LEU A 41 -213.44 -61.59 -25.53
CA LEU A 41 -214.20 -61.15 -24.35
C LEU A 41 -214.72 -62.35 -23.56
N ASP A 42 -215.13 -63.44 -24.21
CA ASP A 42 -215.53 -64.69 -23.55
C ASP A 42 -214.35 -65.32 -22.80
N GLN A 43 -213.15 -65.38 -23.41
CA GLN A 43 -211.92 -65.84 -22.73
C GLN A 43 -211.60 -65.00 -21.48
N ARG A 44 -211.72 -63.67 -21.61
CA ARG A 44 -211.50 -62.73 -20.49
C ARG A 44 -212.52 -62.91 -19.37
N THR A 45 -213.76 -63.20 -19.73
CA THR A 45 -214.86 -63.50 -18.78
C THR A 45 -214.62 -64.83 -18.05
N MET A 46 -214.14 -65.88 -18.73
CA MET A 46 -213.70 -67.11 -18.05
C MET A 46 -212.52 -66.88 -17.10
N THR A 47 -211.55 -66.03 -17.47
CA THR A 47 -210.38 -65.73 -16.62
C THR A 47 -210.83 -65.08 -15.31
N LEU A 48 -211.69 -64.06 -15.40
CA LEU A 48 -212.27 -63.38 -14.23
C LEU A 48 -213.14 -64.30 -13.38
N ALA A 49 -213.87 -65.24 -13.98
CA ALA A 49 -214.64 -66.25 -13.24
C ALA A 49 -213.74 -67.21 -12.44
N GLY A 50 -212.56 -67.56 -12.97
CA GLY A 50 -211.54 -68.33 -12.27
C GLY A 50 -210.96 -67.59 -11.06
N GLU A 51 -210.57 -66.32 -11.25
CA GLU A 51 -210.07 -65.46 -10.16
C GLU A 51 -211.09 -65.31 -9.02
N LEU A 52 -212.39 -65.18 -9.37
CA LEU A 52 -213.48 -65.10 -8.40
C LEU A 52 -213.67 -66.42 -7.62
N ALA A 53 -213.47 -67.57 -8.27
CA ALA A 53 -213.52 -68.89 -7.61
C ALA A 53 -212.36 -69.10 -6.62
N ASP A 54 -211.14 -68.70 -6.96
CA ASP A 54 -209.99 -68.76 -6.05
C ASP A 54 -210.11 -67.74 -4.90
N ALA A 55 -210.66 -66.56 -5.15
CA ALA A 55 -211.01 -65.60 -4.08
C ALA A 55 -212.02 -66.19 -3.09
N GLN A 56 -213.05 -66.90 -3.58
CA GLN A 56 -213.99 -67.63 -2.71
C GLN A 56 -213.34 -68.79 -1.95
N ARG A 57 -212.31 -69.45 -2.50
CA ARG A 57 -211.57 -70.51 -1.80
C ARG A 57 -210.77 -69.93 -0.63
N ARG A 58 -210.05 -68.82 -0.83
CA ARG A 58 -209.31 -68.10 0.23
C ARG A 58 -210.22 -67.60 1.37
N LEU A 59 -211.45 -67.17 1.07
CA LEU A 59 -212.44 -66.84 2.10
C LEU A 59 -212.81 -68.07 2.94
N ARG A 60 -213.13 -69.21 2.31
CA ARG A 60 -213.49 -70.44 3.05
C ARG A 60 -212.35 -70.97 3.94
N GLU A 61 -211.11 -70.77 3.54
CA GLU A 61 -209.92 -71.10 4.35
C GLU A 61 -209.77 -70.22 5.62
N THR A 62 -210.47 -69.08 5.69
CA THR A 62 -210.46 -68.18 6.84
C THR A 62 -211.46 -68.59 7.94
N ASP A 63 -212.58 -69.22 7.58
CA ASP A 63 -213.71 -69.47 8.49
C ASP A 63 -213.68 -70.82 9.25
N THR A 64 -212.73 -71.72 8.95
CA THR A 64 -212.58 -73.01 9.67
C THR A 64 -211.13 -73.27 10.10
N PRO A 65 -210.74 -72.94 11.35
CA PRO A 65 -209.35 -73.06 11.80
C PRO A 65 -208.93 -74.52 12.03
N SER A 66 -207.73 -74.88 11.55
CA SER A 66 -207.10 -76.19 11.73
C SER A 66 -205.62 -76.04 12.13
N TYR A 67 -205.12 -76.96 12.95
CA TYR A 67 -203.80 -76.87 13.61
C TYR A 67 -202.60 -76.82 12.64
N ALA A 68 -202.78 -77.22 11.37
CA ALA A 68 -201.72 -77.18 10.36
C ALA A 68 -201.25 -75.75 10.01
N GLY A 69 -202.12 -74.74 10.13
CA GLY A 69 -201.81 -73.37 9.70
C GLY A 69 -200.78 -72.61 10.56
N LEU A 70 -200.43 -73.13 11.74
CA LEU A 70 -199.44 -72.49 12.63
C LEU A 70 -198.00 -72.75 12.19
N GLY A 71 -197.70 -73.91 11.59
CA GLY A 71 -196.35 -74.27 11.17
C GLY A 71 -195.83 -73.38 10.02
N SER A 72 -196.64 -73.24 8.96
CA SER A 72 -196.28 -72.44 7.78
C SER A 72 -196.03 -70.96 8.12
N ARG A 73 -196.74 -70.41 9.10
CA ARG A 73 -196.55 -69.00 9.52
C ARG A 73 -195.23 -68.78 10.28
N ILE A 74 -194.74 -69.79 11.01
CA ILE A 74 -193.42 -69.74 11.67
C ILE A 74 -192.31 -69.87 10.62
N GLU A 75 -192.44 -70.80 9.67
CA GLU A 75 -191.49 -70.95 8.56
C GLU A 75 -191.40 -69.66 7.71
N GLN A 76 -192.55 -69.05 7.38
CA GLN A 76 -192.60 -67.78 6.63
C GLN A 76 -191.99 -66.61 7.41
N LEU A 77 -192.10 -66.58 8.74
CA LEU A 77 -191.48 -65.55 9.59
C LEU A 77 -189.97 -65.74 9.71
N LEU A 78 -189.50 -66.99 9.86
CA LEU A 78 -188.06 -67.29 9.84
C LEU A 78 -187.44 -66.98 8.48
N ARG A 79 -188.09 -67.36 7.37
CA ARG A 79 -187.65 -67.05 6.01
C ARG A 79 -187.60 -65.53 5.76
N SER A 80 -188.59 -64.79 6.23
CA SER A 80 -188.60 -63.32 6.20
C SER A 80 -187.45 -62.72 7.03
N ALA A 81 -187.17 -63.26 8.22
CA ALA A 81 -186.06 -62.82 9.06
C ALA A 81 -184.68 -63.16 8.45
N GLU A 82 -184.55 -64.31 7.77
CA GLU A 82 -183.35 -64.72 7.04
C GLU A 82 -183.12 -63.84 5.80
N GLU A 83 -184.16 -63.59 5.01
CA GLU A 83 -184.11 -62.71 3.83
C GLU A 83 -183.84 -61.24 4.21
N GLN A 84 -184.42 -60.76 5.31
CA GLN A 84 -184.08 -59.46 5.91
C GLN A 84 -182.64 -59.44 6.43
N SER A 85 -182.16 -60.51 7.08
CA SER A 85 -180.78 -60.59 7.57
C SER A 85 -179.76 -60.64 6.42
N ALA A 86 -180.04 -61.39 5.35
CA ALA A 86 -179.26 -61.41 4.13
C ALA A 86 -179.25 -60.03 3.44
N THR A 87 -180.39 -59.34 3.43
CA THR A 87 -180.50 -57.96 2.90
C THR A 87 -179.69 -56.97 3.74
N VAL A 88 -179.76 -57.06 5.08
CA VAL A 88 -179.00 -56.21 6.01
C VAL A 88 -177.49 -56.50 5.91
N LEU A 89 -177.07 -57.76 5.81
CA LEU A 89 -175.67 -58.14 5.62
C LEU A 89 -175.15 -57.71 4.24
N SER A 90 -175.94 -57.88 3.17
CA SER A 90 -175.59 -57.40 1.84
C SER A 90 -175.43 -55.87 1.82
N LYS A 91 -176.38 -55.15 2.43
CA LYS A 91 -176.31 -53.69 2.58
C LYS A 91 -175.12 -53.25 3.43
N ALA A 92 -174.88 -53.88 4.58
CA ALA A 92 -173.76 -53.56 5.46
C ALA A 92 -172.40 -53.84 4.80
N ASN A 93 -172.30 -54.92 4.01
CA ASN A 93 -171.10 -55.20 3.20
C ASN A 93 -170.90 -54.16 2.11
N ALA A 94 -171.96 -53.74 1.39
CA ALA A 94 -171.87 -52.67 0.39
C ALA A 94 -171.53 -51.29 1.02
N GLU A 95 -172.06 -50.99 2.20
CA GLU A 95 -171.71 -49.79 2.98
C GLU A 95 -170.26 -49.86 3.49
N ALA A 96 -169.77 -51.04 3.91
CA ALA A 96 -168.37 -51.26 4.28
C ALA A 96 -167.42 -51.17 3.08
N GLU A 97 -167.78 -51.74 1.92
CA GLU A 97 -166.99 -51.65 0.69
C GLU A 97 -166.92 -50.21 0.15
N THR A 98 -168.04 -49.49 0.14
CA THR A 98 -168.05 -48.07 -0.26
C THR A 98 -167.31 -47.18 0.74
N LEU A 99 -167.37 -47.48 2.04
CA LEU A 99 -166.53 -46.83 3.05
C LEU A 99 -165.05 -47.13 2.83
N LEU A 100 -164.66 -48.39 2.58
CA LEU A 100 -163.29 -48.80 2.28
C LEU A 100 -162.77 -48.19 0.97
N ALA A 101 -163.61 -48.07 -0.06
CA ALA A 101 -163.27 -47.36 -1.29
C ALA A 101 -163.02 -45.86 -1.02
N ARG A 102 -163.90 -45.21 -0.23
CA ARG A 102 -163.74 -43.81 0.18
C ARG A 102 -162.51 -43.58 1.05
N THR A 103 -162.22 -44.43 2.04
CA THR A 103 -161.04 -44.29 2.91
C THR A 103 -159.75 -44.58 2.14
N ARG A 104 -159.71 -45.61 1.27
CA ARG A 104 -158.56 -45.84 0.36
C ARG A 104 -158.32 -44.65 -0.57
N THR A 105 -159.38 -44.02 -1.10
CA THR A 105 -159.28 -42.86 -1.98
C THR A 105 -158.79 -41.62 -1.22
N ASN A 106 -159.31 -41.37 -0.01
CA ASN A 106 -158.83 -40.29 0.85
C ASN A 106 -157.38 -40.52 1.33
N ALA A 107 -157.00 -41.75 1.66
CA ALA A 107 -155.63 -42.08 2.05
C ALA A 107 -154.64 -41.87 0.88
N LYS A 108 -155.01 -42.29 -0.34
CA LYS A 108 -154.25 -41.95 -1.56
C LYS A 108 -154.10 -40.44 -1.73
N ARG A 109 -155.22 -39.70 -1.75
CA ARG A 109 -155.20 -38.23 -1.91
C ARG A 109 -154.32 -37.54 -0.85
N VAL A 110 -154.42 -37.94 0.41
CA VAL A 110 -153.60 -37.38 1.50
C VAL A 110 -152.13 -37.76 1.33
N SER A 111 -151.81 -38.99 0.91
CA SER A 111 -150.43 -39.41 0.62
C SER A 111 -149.85 -38.69 -0.61
N GLU A 112 -150.64 -38.46 -1.64
CA GLU A 112 -150.27 -37.72 -2.85
C GLU A 112 -150.03 -36.23 -2.54
N GLN A 113 -150.92 -35.62 -1.74
CA GLN A 113 -150.74 -34.26 -1.23
C GLN A 113 -149.49 -34.13 -0.35
N ALA A 114 -149.32 -34.98 0.67
CA ALA A 114 -148.16 -34.95 1.56
C ALA A 114 -146.85 -35.24 0.80
N SER A 115 -146.87 -36.13 -0.20
CA SER A 115 -145.70 -36.37 -1.07
C SER A 115 -145.38 -35.17 -1.97
N THR A 116 -146.40 -34.43 -2.43
CA THR A 116 -146.21 -33.22 -3.25
C THR A 116 -145.66 -32.07 -2.38
N GLU A 117 -146.26 -31.84 -1.22
CA GLU A 117 -145.84 -30.86 -0.22
C GLU A 117 -144.41 -31.13 0.28
N SER A 118 -144.08 -32.39 0.56
CA SER A 118 -142.70 -32.79 0.90
C SER A 118 -141.72 -32.54 -0.26
N ALA A 119 -142.15 -32.78 -1.50
CA ALA A 119 -141.31 -32.54 -2.68
C ALA A 119 -141.08 -31.04 -2.95
N THR A 120 -142.08 -30.18 -2.73
CA THR A 120 -141.90 -28.72 -2.81
C THR A 120 -141.00 -28.23 -1.69
N LEU A 121 -141.26 -28.61 -0.42
CA LEU A 121 -140.39 -28.23 0.71
C LEU A 121 -138.94 -28.68 0.53
N LEU A 122 -138.70 -29.88 -0.04
CA LEU A 122 -137.36 -30.35 -0.39
C LEU A 122 -136.74 -29.60 -1.57
N SER A 123 -137.54 -29.12 -2.51
CA SER A 123 -137.08 -28.29 -3.64
C SER A 123 -136.68 -26.90 -3.15
N ASP A 124 -137.52 -26.28 -2.33
CA ASP A 124 -137.34 -24.93 -1.80
C ASP A 124 -136.16 -24.90 -0.83
N ALA A 125 -136.08 -25.82 0.15
CA ALA A 125 -134.93 -25.90 1.04
C ALA A 125 -133.60 -26.20 0.31
N ARG A 126 -133.62 -26.89 -0.84
CA ARG A 126 -132.43 -27.07 -1.70
C ARG A 126 -132.06 -25.81 -2.46
N ARG A 127 -133.06 -25.03 -2.91
CA ARG A 127 -132.85 -23.72 -3.54
C ARG A 127 -132.25 -22.74 -2.53
N ASP A 128 -132.85 -22.62 -1.36
CA ASP A 128 -132.41 -21.70 -0.31
C ASP A 128 -130.98 -22.04 0.16
N ALA A 129 -130.66 -23.34 0.34
CA ALA A 129 -129.32 -23.79 0.67
C ALA A 129 -128.29 -23.56 -0.47
N ALA A 130 -128.72 -23.62 -1.74
CA ALA A 130 -127.86 -23.29 -2.87
C ALA A 130 -127.63 -21.78 -3.01
N GLU A 131 -128.65 -20.97 -2.75
CA GLU A 131 -128.56 -19.50 -2.77
C GLU A 131 -127.69 -19.00 -1.61
N LEU A 132 -127.93 -19.45 -0.37
CA LEU A 132 -127.11 -19.10 0.80
C LEU A 132 -125.64 -19.52 0.62
N ARG A 133 -125.38 -20.68 0.03
CA ARG A 133 -124.01 -21.08 -0.34
C ARG A 133 -123.42 -20.13 -1.39
N SER A 134 -124.15 -19.81 -2.45
CA SER A 134 -123.67 -18.90 -3.49
C SER A 134 -123.41 -17.48 -2.97
N GLN A 135 -124.20 -17.00 -2.01
CA GLN A 135 -123.99 -15.73 -1.31
C GLN A 135 -122.71 -15.80 -0.46
N ALA A 136 -122.55 -16.83 0.38
CA ALA A 136 -121.36 -17.02 1.21
C ALA A 136 -120.07 -17.21 0.38
N GLU A 137 -120.13 -17.88 -0.76
CA GLU A 137 -119.01 -18.02 -1.71
C GLU A 137 -118.65 -16.67 -2.36
N ALA A 138 -119.64 -15.84 -2.71
CA ALA A 138 -119.43 -14.49 -3.25
C ALA A 138 -118.88 -13.51 -2.19
N GLU A 139 -119.39 -13.55 -0.96
CA GLU A 139 -118.88 -12.75 0.17
C GLU A 139 -117.46 -13.16 0.57
N SER A 140 -117.18 -14.47 0.62
CA SER A 140 -115.86 -15.01 0.92
C SER A 140 -114.83 -14.63 -0.15
N SER A 141 -115.14 -14.84 -1.43
CA SER A 141 -114.26 -14.45 -2.53
C SER A 141 -114.02 -12.94 -2.60
N THR A 142 -115.06 -12.12 -2.35
CA THR A 142 -114.92 -10.66 -2.23
C THR A 142 -114.06 -10.25 -1.04
N THR A 143 -114.20 -10.92 0.11
CA THR A 143 -113.39 -10.65 1.32
C THR A 143 -111.94 -11.04 1.10
N LEU A 144 -111.67 -12.18 0.46
CA LEU A 144 -110.33 -12.64 0.10
C LEU A 144 -109.67 -11.67 -0.89
N ALA A 145 -110.36 -11.26 -1.96
CA ALA A 145 -109.84 -10.30 -2.93
C ALA A 145 -109.51 -8.93 -2.29
N ASN A 146 -110.36 -8.45 -1.38
CA ASN A 146 -110.08 -7.24 -0.61
C ASN A 146 -108.91 -7.40 0.38
N ALA A 147 -108.71 -8.60 0.95
CA ALA A 147 -107.60 -8.90 1.84
C ALA A 147 -106.27 -9.00 1.09
N THR A 148 -106.24 -9.67 -0.08
CA THR A 148 -105.04 -9.78 -0.91
C THR A 148 -104.64 -8.42 -1.47
N ALA A 149 -105.57 -7.64 -2.00
CA ALA A 149 -105.27 -6.28 -2.51
C ALA A 149 -104.67 -5.36 -1.42
N ARG A 150 -105.20 -5.42 -0.19
CA ARG A 150 -104.62 -4.68 0.96
C ARG A 150 -103.24 -5.19 1.37
N ALA A 151 -102.99 -6.50 1.29
CA ALA A 151 -101.68 -7.07 1.57
C ALA A 151 -100.65 -6.67 0.51
N GLU A 152 -101.02 -6.71 -0.77
CA GLU A 152 -100.21 -6.26 -1.90
C GLU A 152 -99.88 -4.76 -1.82
N GLU A 153 -100.87 -3.91 -1.50
CA GLU A 153 -100.65 -2.49 -1.27
C GLU A 153 -99.71 -2.25 -0.07
N MET A 154 -99.88 -2.98 1.02
CA MET A 154 -99.03 -2.87 2.21
C MET A 154 -97.58 -3.28 1.89
N VAL A 155 -97.37 -4.39 1.18
CA VAL A 155 -96.04 -4.86 0.74
C VAL A 155 -95.41 -3.85 -0.21
N ALA A 156 -96.14 -3.36 -1.21
CA ALA A 156 -95.63 -2.35 -2.14
C ALA A 156 -95.33 -1.01 -1.46
N SER A 157 -96.09 -0.63 -0.44
CA SER A 157 -95.84 0.55 0.41
C SER A 157 -94.61 0.37 1.31
N ALA A 158 -94.43 -0.82 1.88
CA ALA A 158 -93.24 -1.19 2.65
C ALA A 158 -91.97 -1.21 1.78
N GLN A 159 -92.04 -1.80 0.59
CA GLN A 159 -90.92 -1.85 -0.36
C GLN A 159 -90.50 -0.43 -0.77
N ARG A 160 -91.44 0.42 -1.22
CA ARG A 160 -91.13 1.82 -1.57
C ARG A 160 -90.48 2.61 -0.42
N LYS A 161 -90.86 2.33 0.83
CA LYS A 161 -90.23 2.93 2.02
C LYS A 161 -88.82 2.36 2.27
N ALA A 162 -88.61 1.06 2.09
CA ALA A 162 -87.29 0.44 2.18
C ALA A 162 -86.35 1.02 1.11
N ASP A 163 -86.80 1.09 -0.16
CA ASP A 163 -86.07 1.67 -1.27
C ASP A 163 -85.69 3.15 -0.99
N GLN A 164 -86.66 3.94 -0.49
CA GLN A 164 -86.45 5.34 -0.10
C GLN A 164 -85.42 5.48 1.03
N VAL A 165 -85.49 4.62 2.06
CA VAL A 165 -84.54 4.63 3.19
C VAL A 165 -83.14 4.20 2.73
N THR A 166 -83.02 3.18 1.88
CA THR A 166 -81.72 2.75 1.35
C THR A 166 -81.10 3.80 0.42
N ALA A 167 -81.90 4.41 -0.48
CA ALA A 167 -81.42 5.46 -1.36
C ALA A 167 -80.99 6.70 -0.56
N LYS A 168 -81.75 7.08 0.48
CA LYS A 168 -81.37 8.17 1.38
C LYS A 168 -80.06 7.85 2.12
N ALA A 169 -79.95 6.68 2.74
CA ALA A 169 -78.75 6.27 3.47
C ALA A 169 -77.52 6.18 2.56
N GLN A 170 -77.68 5.77 1.30
CA GLN A 170 -76.62 5.80 0.29
C GLN A 170 -76.19 7.24 -0.04
N ALA A 171 -77.13 8.17 -0.26
CA ALA A 171 -76.83 9.57 -0.55
C ALA A 171 -76.18 10.31 0.65
N GLU A 172 -76.60 10.02 1.88
CA GLU A 172 -75.93 10.52 3.09
C GLU A 172 -74.52 9.93 3.22
N ALA A 173 -74.35 8.63 2.96
CA ALA A 173 -73.04 7.96 3.02
C ALA A 173 -72.08 8.33 1.87
N THR A 174 -72.56 8.78 0.70
CA THR A 174 -71.68 9.40 -0.30
C THR A 174 -71.32 10.82 0.14
N THR A 175 -72.29 11.63 0.56
CA THR A 175 -72.03 13.01 1.03
C THR A 175 -70.97 13.07 2.14
N VAL A 176 -71.02 12.15 3.11
CA VAL A 176 -70.04 12.03 4.21
C VAL A 176 -68.66 11.55 3.73
N ARG A 177 -68.59 10.67 2.73
CA ARG A 177 -67.30 10.29 2.11
C ARG A 177 -66.70 11.45 1.35
N ASP A 178 -67.51 12.15 0.54
CA ASP A 178 -67.08 13.28 -0.27
C ASP A 178 -66.62 14.45 0.61
N SER A 179 -67.23 14.69 1.78
CA SER A 179 -66.73 15.68 2.75
C SER A 179 -65.43 15.23 3.40
N ALA A 180 -65.36 14.00 3.93
CA ALA A 180 -64.16 13.46 4.57
C ALA A 180 -62.96 13.37 3.62
N GLU A 181 -63.18 13.06 2.33
CA GLU A 181 -62.10 13.05 1.34
C GLU A 181 -61.59 14.48 1.07
N ARG A 182 -62.48 15.47 0.92
CA ARG A 182 -62.06 16.88 0.76
C ARG A 182 -61.33 17.41 2.00
N GLU A 183 -61.78 17.06 3.19
CA GLU A 183 -61.10 17.41 4.45
C GLU A 183 -59.71 16.75 4.52
N ALA A 184 -59.59 15.47 4.17
CA ALA A 184 -58.30 14.77 4.11
C ALA A 184 -57.36 15.37 3.04
N GLN A 185 -57.88 15.71 1.86
CA GLN A 185 -57.11 16.39 0.80
C GLN A 185 -56.63 17.77 1.26
N LEU A 186 -57.44 18.55 1.98
CA LEU A 186 -57.05 19.84 2.56
C LEU A 186 -55.98 19.69 3.63
N VAL A 187 -56.11 18.73 4.56
CA VAL A 187 -55.10 18.43 5.58
C VAL A 187 -53.78 18.01 4.94
N VAL A 188 -53.80 17.14 3.92
CA VAL A 188 -52.60 16.70 3.19
C VAL A 188 -51.97 17.87 2.40
N ALA A 189 -52.77 18.78 1.84
CA ALA A 189 -52.26 19.96 1.15
C ALA A 189 -51.60 20.96 2.13
N GLN A 190 -52.23 21.20 3.28
CA GLN A 190 -51.71 22.09 4.32
C GLN A 190 -50.42 21.51 4.93
N ALA A 191 -50.39 20.22 5.31
CA ALA A 191 -49.20 19.56 5.84
C ALA A 191 -48.03 19.55 4.84
N LYS A 192 -48.30 19.38 3.54
CA LYS A 192 -47.29 19.52 2.48
C LYS A 192 -46.75 20.94 2.38
N LYS A 193 -47.63 21.95 2.46
CA LYS A 193 -47.25 23.36 2.45
C LYS A 193 -46.34 23.67 3.65
N GLU A 194 -46.77 23.33 4.86
CA GLU A 194 -46.02 23.53 6.10
C GLU A 194 -44.65 22.82 6.06
N ALA A 195 -44.59 21.58 5.56
CA ALA A 195 -43.33 20.87 5.35
C ALA A 195 -42.39 21.60 4.37
N THR A 196 -42.91 22.16 3.27
CA THR A 196 -42.08 22.97 2.35
C THR A 196 -41.66 24.32 2.94
N GLU A 197 -42.50 24.97 3.76
CA GLU A 197 -42.14 26.22 4.44
C GLU A 197 -41.05 25.98 5.49
N LEU A 198 -41.15 24.89 6.27
CA LEU A 198 -40.13 24.44 7.23
C LEU A 198 -38.81 24.00 6.55
N GLN A 199 -38.89 23.32 5.39
CA GLN A 199 -37.69 22.99 4.62
C GLN A 199 -36.99 24.27 4.13
N ILE A 200 -37.74 25.24 3.60
CA ILE A 200 -37.20 26.50 3.11
C ILE A 200 -36.61 27.37 4.24
N SER A 201 -37.19 27.37 5.45
CA SER A 201 -36.58 28.07 6.60
C SER A 201 -35.29 27.37 7.05
N ALA A 202 -35.32 26.04 7.23
CA ALA A 202 -34.15 25.26 7.63
C ALA A 202 -32.99 25.37 6.60
N GLU A 203 -33.28 25.35 5.30
CA GLU A 203 -32.26 25.56 4.25
C GLU A 203 -31.65 26.97 4.29
N ARG A 204 -32.44 28.00 4.63
CA ARG A 204 -31.95 29.38 4.80
C ARG A 204 -31.09 29.52 6.05
N GLU A 205 -31.57 29.07 7.20
CA GLU A 205 -30.83 29.08 8.47
C GLU A 205 -29.51 28.30 8.34
N ALA A 206 -29.53 27.14 7.68
CA ALA A 206 -28.33 26.37 7.38
C ALA A 206 -27.39 27.07 6.38
N ALA A 207 -27.90 27.90 5.47
CA ALA A 207 -27.07 28.70 4.56
C ALA A 207 -26.48 29.95 5.24
N GLU A 208 -27.22 30.58 6.16
CA GLU A 208 -26.78 31.76 6.92
C GLU A 208 -25.74 31.37 7.97
N THR A 209 -25.95 30.29 8.73
CA THR A 209 -24.96 29.74 9.66
C THR A 209 -23.67 29.32 8.94
N ARG A 210 -23.75 28.67 7.77
CA ARG A 210 -22.57 28.38 6.94
C ARG A 210 -21.83 29.66 6.50
N ARG A 211 -22.56 30.70 6.07
CA ARG A 211 -21.96 31.99 5.66
C ARG A 211 -21.26 32.69 6.82
N ALA A 212 -21.89 32.71 7.99
CA ALA A 212 -21.29 33.28 9.21
C ALA A 212 -20.00 32.54 9.57
N ALA A 213 -20.03 31.21 9.64
CA ALA A 213 -18.85 30.39 9.94
C ALA A 213 -17.72 30.54 8.88
N THR A 214 -18.04 30.73 7.59
CA THR A 214 -17.01 31.04 6.60
C THR A 214 -16.41 32.44 6.77
N ALA A 215 -17.23 33.45 7.10
CA ALA A 215 -16.76 34.81 7.31
C ALA A 215 -15.85 34.91 8.55
N GLU A 216 -16.27 34.29 9.66
CA GLU A 216 -15.47 34.19 10.90
C GLU A 216 -14.15 33.45 10.66
N ALA A 217 -14.16 32.35 9.89
CA ALA A 217 -12.94 31.61 9.54
C ALA A 217 -11.99 32.41 8.63
N ASP A 218 -12.51 33.25 7.73
CA ASP A 218 -11.69 34.10 6.85
C ASP A 218 -11.19 35.36 7.57
N GLU A 219 -11.96 35.92 8.51
CA GLU A 219 -11.51 37.00 9.42
C GLU A 219 -10.39 36.51 10.36
N LEU A 220 -10.55 35.30 10.94
CA LEU A 220 -9.52 34.67 11.77
C LEU A 220 -8.24 34.34 10.97
N ARG A 221 -8.38 33.95 9.69
CA ARG A 221 -7.22 33.81 8.78
C ARG A 221 -6.55 35.15 8.53
N ALA A 222 -7.30 36.18 8.13
CA ALA A 222 -6.75 37.50 7.82
C ALA A 222 -5.97 38.08 9.01
N THR A 223 -6.60 38.13 10.18
CA THR A 223 -5.99 38.63 11.42
C THR A 223 -4.75 37.83 11.83
N SER A 224 -4.82 36.49 11.86
CA SER A 224 -3.63 35.67 12.18
C SER A 224 -2.51 35.77 11.15
N THR A 225 -2.81 36.01 9.86
CA THR A 225 -1.78 36.31 8.86
C THR A 225 -1.14 37.68 9.06
N GLU A 226 -1.92 38.72 9.39
CA GLU A 226 -1.39 40.06 9.70
C GLU A 226 -0.49 40.01 10.95
N GLU A 227 -0.93 39.35 12.03
CA GLU A 227 -0.12 39.16 13.23
C GLU A 227 1.18 38.39 12.94
N ALA A 228 1.11 37.33 12.13
CA ALA A 228 2.29 36.56 11.72
C ALA A 228 3.23 37.35 10.79
N GLU A 229 2.74 38.24 9.94
CA GLU A 229 3.58 39.14 9.12
C GLU A 229 4.21 40.23 9.96
N LYS A 230 3.44 40.85 10.87
CA LYS A 230 3.92 41.84 11.83
C LYS A 230 5.01 41.28 12.73
N LEU A 231 4.82 40.10 13.31
CA LEU A 231 5.81 39.40 14.14
C LEU A 231 7.08 39.03 13.35
N ARG A 232 6.94 38.57 12.10
CA ARG A 232 8.10 38.33 11.20
C ARG A 232 8.83 39.64 10.88
N SER A 233 8.11 40.74 10.70
CA SER A 233 8.71 42.05 10.43
C SER A 233 9.46 42.62 11.63
N THR A 234 8.91 42.53 12.85
CA THR A 234 9.60 43.02 14.07
C THR A 234 10.83 42.18 14.38
N THR A 235 10.70 40.85 14.37
CA THR A 235 11.84 39.94 14.63
C THR A 235 12.94 40.05 13.57
N ALA A 236 12.60 40.32 12.30
CA ALA A 236 13.61 40.61 11.27
C ALA A 236 14.34 41.96 11.51
N ALA A 237 13.63 43.00 11.95
CA ALA A 237 14.23 44.29 12.28
C ALA A 237 15.11 44.22 13.53
N GLU A 238 14.67 43.50 14.57
CA GLU A 238 15.44 43.19 15.78
C GLU A 238 16.70 42.39 15.43
N ALA A 239 16.58 41.35 14.58
CA ALA A 239 17.71 40.55 14.12
C ALA A 239 18.73 41.36 13.30
N SER A 240 18.30 42.26 12.41
CA SER A 240 19.21 43.17 11.71
C SER A 240 19.93 44.09 12.70
N THR A 241 19.18 44.70 13.63
CA THR A 241 19.76 45.60 14.65
C THR A 241 20.80 44.87 15.52
N LEU A 242 20.55 43.62 15.89
CA LEU A 242 21.50 42.78 16.62
C LEU A 242 22.74 42.43 15.79
N LEU A 243 22.57 42.08 14.50
CA LEU A 243 23.68 41.79 13.60
C LEU A 243 24.55 43.02 13.33
N ASP A 244 23.95 44.19 13.14
CA ASP A 244 24.67 45.45 12.90
C ASP A 244 25.37 45.95 14.16
N LYS A 245 24.78 45.74 15.35
CA LYS A 245 25.49 45.92 16.63
C LYS A 245 26.69 44.98 16.75
N ALA A 246 26.51 43.67 16.50
CA ALA A 246 27.58 42.68 16.61
C ALA A 246 28.70 42.92 15.59
N ARG A 247 28.37 43.45 14.40
CA ARG A 247 29.35 43.93 13.40
C ARG A 247 30.15 45.12 13.93
N ALA A 248 29.49 46.13 14.50
CA ALA A 248 30.17 47.30 15.07
C ALA A 248 31.10 46.90 16.22
N GLU A 249 30.67 46.00 17.12
CA GLU A 249 31.50 45.46 18.21
C GLU A 249 32.70 44.64 17.68
N ALA A 250 32.51 43.87 16.60
CA ALA A 250 33.61 43.17 15.93
C ALA A 250 34.58 44.13 15.20
N GLU A 251 34.09 45.23 14.64
CA GLU A 251 34.94 46.27 14.03
C GLU A 251 35.73 47.07 15.06
N THR A 252 35.15 47.40 16.22
CA THR A 252 35.91 48.05 17.33
C THR A 252 36.99 47.13 17.86
N LEU A 253 36.68 45.85 18.14
CA LEU A 253 37.68 44.86 18.58
C LEU A 253 38.79 44.67 17.54
N ARG A 254 38.46 44.62 16.23
CA ARG A 254 39.46 44.53 15.16
C ARG A 254 40.30 45.80 15.00
N ARG A 255 39.76 46.97 15.35
CA ARG A 255 40.49 48.24 15.38
C ARG A 255 41.44 48.28 16.57
N GLU A 256 40.96 47.94 17.76
CA GLU A 256 41.75 47.86 19.00
C GLU A 256 42.92 46.88 18.86
N ALA A 257 42.67 45.62 18.49
CA ALA A 257 43.74 44.63 18.27
C ALA A 257 44.75 45.04 17.17
N LYS A 258 44.32 45.87 16.19
CA LYS A 258 45.21 46.45 15.18
C LYS A 258 46.03 47.62 15.72
N GLU A 259 45.44 48.46 16.57
CA GLU A 259 46.15 49.53 17.27
C GLU A 259 47.22 48.93 18.20
N GLU A 260 46.85 47.95 19.04
CA GLU A 260 47.76 47.18 19.90
C GLU A 260 48.89 46.50 19.12
N THR A 261 48.60 45.79 18.03
CA THR A 261 49.67 45.20 17.20
C THR A 261 50.54 46.25 16.51
N THR A 262 50.08 47.49 16.33
CA THR A 262 50.95 48.59 15.86
C THR A 262 51.74 49.28 16.97
N THR A 263 51.27 49.31 18.22
CA THR A 263 52.05 49.80 19.37
C THR A 263 53.13 48.78 19.73
N LEU A 264 52.76 47.52 19.94
CA LEU A 264 53.70 46.42 20.22
C LEU A 264 54.78 46.31 19.15
N ARG A 265 54.42 46.46 17.86
CA ARG A 265 55.42 46.46 16.77
C ARG A 265 56.33 47.70 16.82
N ARG A 266 55.82 48.88 17.19
CA ARG A 266 56.65 50.10 17.36
C ARG A 266 57.61 49.96 18.54
N GLU A 267 57.11 49.46 19.66
CA GLU A 267 57.89 49.17 20.87
C GLU A 267 58.99 48.16 20.55
N ALA A 268 58.67 47.02 19.93
CA ALA A 268 59.66 46.03 19.50
C ALA A 268 60.66 46.57 18.47
N THR A 269 60.28 47.49 17.57
CA THR A 269 61.25 48.16 16.69
C THR A 269 62.15 49.15 17.43
N ALA A 270 61.61 49.89 18.40
CA ALA A 270 62.38 50.85 19.20
C ALA A 270 63.34 50.13 20.16
N GLU A 271 62.92 49.00 20.76
CA GLU A 271 63.76 48.10 21.55
C GLU A 271 64.85 47.46 20.69
N ALA A 272 64.52 46.98 19.48
CA ALA A 272 65.51 46.46 18.54
C ALA A 272 66.49 47.53 18.03
N GLU A 273 66.06 48.80 17.92
CA GLU A 273 66.93 49.93 17.57
C GLU A 273 67.81 50.35 18.77
N ALA A 274 67.28 50.36 19.99
CA ALA A 274 68.04 50.60 21.21
C ALA A 274 69.10 49.51 21.44
N ALA A 275 68.74 48.23 21.39
CA ALA A 275 69.67 47.11 21.50
C ALA A 275 70.73 47.11 20.38
N ARG A 276 70.39 47.60 19.18
CA ARG A 276 71.38 47.84 18.11
C ARG A 276 72.30 49.02 18.41
N ALA A 277 71.77 50.10 18.98
CA ALA A 277 72.55 51.27 19.38
C ALA A 277 73.54 50.91 20.50
N GLU A 278 73.07 50.25 21.56
CA GLU A 278 73.89 49.67 22.63
C GLU A 278 74.94 48.70 22.06
N ALA A 279 74.55 47.80 21.14
CA ALA A 279 75.50 46.92 20.49
C ALA A 279 76.49 47.64 19.57
N THR A 280 76.17 48.82 19.01
CA THR A 280 77.17 49.66 18.31
C THR A 280 78.05 50.44 19.28
N GLU A 281 77.51 50.92 20.40
CA GLU A 281 78.29 51.61 21.43
C GLU A 281 79.28 50.65 22.09
N LEU A 282 78.83 49.45 22.50
CA LEU A 282 79.71 48.40 23.03
C LEU A 282 80.78 47.97 22.04
N ARG A 283 80.47 47.95 20.72
CA ARG A 283 81.47 47.71 19.66
C ARG A 283 82.44 48.89 19.47
N GLN A 284 82.01 50.12 19.71
CA GLN A 284 82.90 51.29 19.69
C GLN A 284 83.78 51.32 20.95
N GLN A 285 83.21 51.08 22.14
CA GLN A 285 83.93 50.94 23.41
C GLN A 285 84.98 49.83 23.30
N THR A 286 84.61 48.61 22.93
CA THR A 286 85.58 47.50 22.74
C THR A 286 86.57 47.76 21.61
N SER A 287 86.19 48.46 20.53
CA SER A 287 87.16 48.88 19.49
C SER A 287 88.13 49.96 19.98
N LEU A 288 87.73 50.82 20.92
CA LEU A 288 88.59 51.81 21.57
C LEU A 288 89.48 51.15 22.64
N GLU A 289 88.98 50.16 23.37
CA GLU A 289 89.77 49.32 24.28
C GLU A 289 90.82 48.52 23.51
N ILE A 290 90.46 47.89 22.39
CA ILE A 290 91.38 47.19 21.49
C ILE A 290 92.40 48.17 20.89
N ALA A 291 91.98 49.38 20.48
CA ALA A 291 92.90 50.40 19.99
C ALA A 291 93.87 50.88 21.09
N ALA A 292 93.38 51.09 22.32
CA ALA A 292 94.20 51.48 23.47
C ALA A 292 95.13 50.34 23.93
N GLN A 293 94.71 49.08 23.84
CA GLN A 293 95.58 47.91 24.06
C GLN A 293 96.64 47.79 22.97
N HIS A 294 96.30 48.04 21.70
CA HIS A 294 97.29 48.10 20.62
C HIS A 294 98.25 49.28 20.76
N GLU A 295 97.80 50.45 21.21
CA GLU A 295 98.68 51.59 21.48
C GLU A 295 99.58 51.30 22.69
N ALA A 296 99.05 50.75 23.78
CA ALA A 296 99.83 50.34 24.95
C ALA A 296 100.86 49.26 24.59
N ALA A 297 100.49 48.25 23.81
CA ALA A 297 101.40 47.22 23.31
C ALA A 297 102.47 47.80 22.37
N ALA A 298 102.12 48.76 21.50
CA ALA A 298 103.08 49.44 20.63
C ALA A 298 104.01 50.39 21.42
N GLN A 299 103.55 50.97 22.53
CA GLN A 299 104.38 51.72 23.47
C GLN A 299 105.31 50.77 24.25
N GLU A 300 104.82 49.62 24.71
CA GLU A 300 105.62 48.59 25.38
C GLU A 300 106.68 47.99 24.44
N ASP A 301 106.35 47.64 23.20
CA ASP A 301 107.32 47.24 22.16
C ASP A 301 108.30 48.38 21.86
N SER A 302 107.85 49.64 21.81
CA SER A 302 108.72 50.80 21.60
C SER A 302 109.73 50.96 22.73
N ASP A 303 109.31 50.80 23.98
CA ASP A 303 110.18 50.90 25.16
C ASP A 303 111.06 49.65 25.34
N ALA A 304 110.56 48.46 24.99
CA ALA A 304 111.36 47.25 24.89
C ALA A 304 112.44 47.38 23.81
N HIS A 305 112.13 47.98 22.66
CA HIS A 305 113.10 48.29 21.61
C HIS A 305 114.11 49.36 22.05
N LYS A 306 113.71 50.42 22.76
CA LYS A 306 114.66 51.40 23.36
C LYS A 306 115.58 50.73 24.38
N ALA A 307 115.01 49.91 25.28
CA ALA A 307 115.78 49.16 26.26
C ALA A 307 116.67 48.07 25.62
N ALA A 308 116.29 47.52 24.46
CA ALA A 308 117.15 46.63 23.68
C ALA A 308 118.26 47.40 22.96
N ALA A 309 117.97 48.57 22.38
CA ALA A 309 118.95 49.44 21.75
C ALA A 309 120.02 49.93 22.74
N GLU A 310 119.62 50.37 23.94
CA GLU A 310 120.58 50.73 25.00
C GLU A 310 121.37 49.51 25.53
N ARG A 311 120.76 48.31 25.62
CA ARG A 311 121.52 47.07 25.91
C ARG A 311 122.55 46.75 24.83
N ILE A 312 122.19 46.87 23.55
CA ILE A 312 123.07 46.66 22.39
C ILE A 312 124.18 47.73 22.35
N ARG A 313 123.86 48.97 22.74
CA ARG A 313 124.82 50.08 22.84
C ARG A 313 125.85 49.81 23.94
N VAL A 314 125.42 49.53 25.17
CA VAL A 314 126.32 49.20 26.29
C VAL A 314 127.18 47.98 25.95
N MET A 315 126.61 46.97 25.27
CA MET A 315 127.37 45.82 24.76
C MET A 315 128.41 46.20 23.70
N ASN A 316 128.13 47.17 22.81
CA ASN A 316 129.12 47.68 21.85
C ASN A 316 130.23 48.49 22.53
N GLU A 317 129.88 49.38 23.47
CA GLU A 317 130.85 50.17 24.24
C GLU A 317 131.78 49.25 25.06
N GLN A 318 131.26 48.13 25.59
CA GLN A 318 132.06 47.07 26.22
C GLN A 318 132.92 46.26 25.23
N ALA A 319 132.39 45.94 24.05
CA ALA A 319 133.15 45.22 23.01
C ALA A 319 134.30 46.06 22.44
N GLN A 320 134.13 47.38 22.31
CA GLN A 320 135.19 48.31 21.90
C GLN A 320 136.33 48.35 22.92
N GLN A 321 136.03 48.43 24.22
CA GLN A 321 137.05 48.36 25.26
C GLN A 321 137.84 47.04 25.24
N GLN A 322 137.18 45.91 24.96
CA GLN A 322 137.86 44.62 24.80
C GLN A 322 138.71 44.52 23.53
N ALA A 323 138.36 45.24 22.46
CA ALA A 323 139.17 45.32 21.25
C ALA A 323 140.47 46.11 21.47
N GLU A 324 140.39 47.29 22.10
CA GLU A 324 141.57 48.09 22.45
C GLU A 324 142.54 47.33 23.38
N GLU A 325 142.01 46.58 24.36
CA GLU A 325 142.83 45.74 25.24
C GLU A 325 143.48 44.53 24.52
N ALA A 326 142.88 44.06 23.42
CA ALA A 326 143.43 42.99 22.59
C ALA A 326 144.53 43.49 21.64
N GLU A 327 144.39 44.68 21.06
CA GLU A 327 145.40 45.28 20.17
C GLU A 327 146.72 45.55 20.92
N ALA A 328 146.65 46.04 22.16
CA ALA A 328 147.83 46.22 23.01
C ALA A 328 148.58 44.90 23.28
N ARG A 329 147.85 43.80 23.46
CA ARG A 329 148.43 42.45 23.65
C ARG A 329 149.00 41.86 22.35
N LEU A 330 148.51 42.28 21.19
CA LEU A 330 149.01 41.85 19.88
C LEU A 330 150.39 42.45 19.57
N GLN A 331 150.59 43.74 19.88
CA GLN A 331 151.86 44.43 19.60
C GLN A 331 153.04 43.84 20.40
N GLU A 332 152.85 43.58 21.70
CA GLU A 332 153.90 42.98 22.56
C GLU A 332 154.20 41.51 22.22
N ALA A 333 153.32 40.84 21.45
CA ALA A 333 153.58 39.49 20.94
C ALA A 333 154.49 39.50 19.70
N ILE A 334 154.44 40.57 18.89
CA ILE A 334 155.23 40.71 17.65
C ILE A 334 156.72 40.92 17.97
N GLU A 335 157.05 41.78 18.93
CA GLU A 335 158.44 42.01 19.36
C GLU A 335 159.12 40.72 19.87
N ARG A 336 158.35 39.86 20.55
CA ARG A 336 158.84 38.54 21.01
C ARG A 336 159.06 37.55 19.86
N ALA A 337 158.33 37.68 18.75
CA ALA A 337 158.44 36.78 17.60
C ALA A 337 159.72 37.03 16.78
N GLU A 338 160.16 38.29 16.64
CA GLU A 338 161.37 38.63 15.89
C GLU A 338 162.64 38.08 16.55
N ALA A 339 162.70 38.12 17.89
CA ALA A 339 163.80 37.55 18.67
C ALA A 339 163.97 36.02 18.50
N VAL A 340 162.88 35.30 18.19
CA VAL A 340 162.91 33.84 17.96
C VAL A 340 163.49 33.50 16.59
N ARG A 341 163.13 34.26 15.53
CA ARG A 341 163.62 34.02 14.16
C ARG A 341 165.14 34.03 14.06
N VAL A 342 165.79 35.05 14.66
CA VAL A 342 167.25 35.21 14.63
C VAL A 342 167.97 34.01 15.28
N ARG A 343 167.33 33.34 16.23
CA ARG A 343 167.87 32.15 16.91
C ARG A 343 167.72 30.87 16.06
N THR A 344 166.60 30.69 15.36
CA THR A 344 166.40 29.50 14.51
C THR A 344 167.25 29.50 13.24
N ASP A 345 167.53 30.67 12.65
CA ASP A 345 168.41 30.78 11.46
C ASP A 345 169.88 30.39 11.75
N ALA A 346 170.29 30.34 13.02
CA ALA A 346 171.60 29.83 13.42
C ALA A 346 171.62 28.29 13.48
N GLU A 347 170.70 27.68 14.25
CA GLU A 347 170.64 26.22 14.41
C GLU A 347 170.31 25.48 13.09
N ALA A 348 169.68 26.18 12.14
CA ALA A 348 169.47 25.69 10.78
C ALA A 348 170.78 25.50 9.99
N ARG A 349 171.87 26.18 10.36
CA ARG A 349 173.19 25.98 9.74
C ARG A 349 173.92 24.77 10.30
N ASP A 350 173.77 24.49 11.59
CA ASP A 350 174.51 23.44 12.29
C ASP A 350 173.83 22.07 12.24
N ARG A 351 172.49 21.97 12.27
CA ARG A 351 171.81 20.68 11.96
C ARG A 351 171.96 20.33 10.49
N GLN A 352 171.79 21.35 9.65
CA GLN A 352 172.25 21.28 8.28
C GLN A 352 173.77 21.47 8.21
N ALA A 353 174.55 21.05 9.22
CA ALA A 353 175.93 20.61 9.07
C ALA A 353 176.09 19.08 9.19
N GLU A 354 174.97 18.33 9.27
CA GLU A 354 174.91 16.88 9.49
C GLU A 354 174.23 16.07 8.33
N ALA A 355 173.96 16.67 7.12
CA ALA A 355 173.39 16.07 5.85
C ALA A 355 174.11 16.07 4.40
N GLU A 356 175.38 16.49 4.15
CA GLU A 356 176.35 16.26 3.00
C GLU A 356 177.83 15.63 3.21
N ARG A 357 178.27 15.03 4.36
CA ARG A 357 179.47 14.13 4.65
C ARG A 357 179.24 12.87 5.60
N GLN A 358 178.13 12.70 6.37
CA GLN A 358 177.75 11.48 7.14
C GLN A 358 177.59 10.27 6.21
N SER A 359 176.71 10.40 5.20
CA SER A 359 176.62 9.48 4.07
C SER A 359 177.85 9.51 3.12
N GLU A 360 178.97 10.14 3.50
CA GLU A 360 180.29 9.92 2.87
C GLU A 360 180.92 8.61 3.37
N GLN A 361 180.49 8.18 4.56
CA GLN A 361 180.66 6.81 5.06
C GLN A 361 179.78 5.85 4.23
N ILE A 362 178.56 6.28 3.87
CA ILE A 362 177.67 5.62 2.88
C ILE A 362 178.16 5.86 1.43
N LEU A 363 179.27 6.59 1.20
CA LEU A 363 179.97 6.70 -0.09
C LEU A 363 181.10 5.66 -0.22
N GLN A 364 181.47 4.99 0.87
CA GLN A 364 182.54 3.99 0.91
C GLN A 364 182.04 2.57 1.20
N ALA A 365 181.01 2.41 2.05
CA ALA A 365 180.49 1.10 2.47
C ALA A 365 180.16 0.15 1.30
N ALA A 366 179.22 0.52 0.41
CA ALA A 366 178.92 -0.29 -0.77
C ALA A 366 179.94 -0.15 -1.92
N ARG A 367 181.00 0.67 -1.78
CA ARG A 367 182.12 0.75 -2.73
C ARG A 367 183.05 -0.44 -2.52
N ALA A 368 183.21 -0.88 -1.27
CA ALA A 368 183.78 -2.19 -0.93
C ALA A 368 182.87 -3.33 -1.42
N GLN A 369 181.54 -3.24 -1.26
CA GLN A 369 180.62 -4.27 -1.77
C GLN A 369 180.65 -4.38 -3.31
N ALA A 370 180.76 -3.27 -4.04
CA ALA A 370 180.89 -3.27 -5.50
C ALA A 370 182.20 -3.92 -5.97
N ALA A 371 183.32 -3.69 -5.25
CA ALA A 371 184.58 -4.38 -5.53
C ALA A 371 184.47 -5.90 -5.27
N GLN A 372 183.81 -6.29 -4.17
CA GLN A 372 183.55 -7.69 -3.83
C GLN A 372 182.68 -8.41 -4.90
N MET A 373 181.79 -7.68 -5.56
CA MET A 373 180.92 -8.16 -6.65
C MET A 373 181.70 -8.40 -7.97
N LEU A 374 182.70 -7.56 -8.25
CA LEU A 374 183.56 -7.70 -9.43
C LEU A 374 184.54 -8.89 -9.30
N GLU A 375 185.00 -9.18 -8.09
CA GLU A 375 185.88 -10.33 -7.84
C GLU A 375 185.14 -11.66 -8.04
N SER A 376 183.85 -11.75 -7.65
CA SER A 376 183.01 -12.90 -7.99
C SER A 376 182.77 -13.06 -9.50
N ALA A 377 182.58 -11.97 -10.24
CA ALA A 377 182.38 -12.01 -11.69
C ALA A 377 183.62 -12.50 -12.46
N ARG A 378 184.81 -12.43 -11.86
CA ARG A 378 186.05 -12.97 -12.43
C ARG A 378 186.05 -14.50 -12.49
N ALA A 379 185.61 -15.15 -11.43
CA ALA A 379 185.64 -16.61 -11.29
C ALA A 379 184.77 -17.32 -12.34
N ASP A 380 183.57 -16.78 -12.62
CA ASP A 380 182.66 -17.34 -13.64
C ASP A 380 183.15 -17.12 -15.09
N GLY A 381 184.07 -16.17 -15.31
CA GLY A 381 184.69 -15.91 -16.61
C GLY A 381 185.77 -16.94 -16.97
N GLU A 382 186.67 -17.24 -16.03
CA GLU A 382 187.79 -18.18 -16.24
C GLU A 382 187.30 -19.61 -16.53
N ALA A 383 186.15 -20.00 -15.95
CA ALA A 383 185.48 -21.26 -16.27
C ALA A 383 185.19 -21.43 -17.78
N ARG A 384 184.88 -20.34 -18.51
CA ARG A 384 184.52 -20.36 -19.94
C ARG A 384 185.74 -20.42 -20.88
N LEU A 385 186.91 -19.96 -20.45
CA LEU A 385 188.16 -20.10 -21.22
C LEU A 385 188.54 -21.58 -21.39
N SER A 386 188.49 -22.34 -20.29
CA SER A 386 188.91 -23.76 -20.24
C SER A 386 188.14 -24.71 -21.18
N ALA A 387 187.03 -24.27 -21.76
CA ALA A 387 186.19 -25.01 -22.70
C ALA A 387 186.54 -24.70 -24.17
N ALA A 388 186.94 -23.47 -24.49
CA ALA A 388 187.26 -23.03 -25.85
C ALA A 388 188.71 -23.38 -26.26
N GLU A 389 189.65 -23.44 -25.30
CA GLU A 389 191.03 -23.86 -25.54
C GLU A 389 191.12 -25.28 -26.14
N ARG A 390 190.12 -26.14 -25.93
CA ARG A 390 190.04 -27.49 -26.51
C ARG A 390 189.59 -27.52 -27.97
N GLN A 391 189.40 -26.35 -28.61
CA GLN A 391 189.27 -26.21 -30.06
C GLN A 391 190.54 -25.66 -30.74
N VAL A 392 191.64 -25.45 -29.99
CA VAL A 392 192.93 -25.02 -30.55
C VAL A 392 193.59 -26.14 -31.39
N GLU A 393 193.51 -27.39 -30.94
CA GLU A 393 194.36 -28.48 -31.47
C GLU A 393 193.89 -29.09 -32.80
N GLU A 394 192.61 -28.94 -33.18
CA GLU A 394 192.04 -29.77 -34.26
C GLU A 394 192.42 -29.31 -35.68
N LEU A 395 192.53 -27.99 -35.90
CA LEU A 395 192.84 -27.39 -37.21
C LEU A 395 194.09 -26.50 -37.25
N GLU A 396 195.02 -26.73 -36.32
CA GLU A 396 196.45 -26.49 -36.57
C GLU A 396 196.92 -27.13 -37.90
N ARG A 397 196.21 -28.13 -38.44
CA ARG A 397 196.57 -28.85 -39.67
C ARG A 397 196.45 -28.02 -40.96
N GLN A 398 196.01 -26.75 -40.90
CA GLN A 398 196.20 -25.77 -41.99
C GLN A 398 197.46 -24.89 -41.85
N ARG A 399 198.21 -24.98 -40.73
CA ARG A 399 199.60 -24.49 -40.62
C ARG A 399 200.50 -25.17 -41.67
N ASP A 400 200.25 -26.46 -41.90
CA ASP A 400 201.11 -27.34 -42.68
C ASP A 400 200.61 -27.54 -44.12
N SER A 401 199.67 -26.71 -44.60
CA SER A 401 199.38 -26.52 -46.03
C SER A 401 200.11 -25.30 -46.62
N VAL A 402 201.39 -25.18 -46.25
CA VAL A 402 202.52 -25.02 -47.18
C VAL A 402 202.42 -23.87 -48.18
N ALA A 403 203.02 -22.75 -47.79
CA ALA A 403 204.34 -22.31 -48.31
C ALA A 403 204.59 -22.34 -49.84
N SER A 404 203.55 -22.26 -50.66
CA SER A 404 203.64 -22.26 -52.14
C SER A 404 203.29 -20.92 -52.78
N TYR A 405 203.28 -19.80 -52.03
CA TYR A 405 203.06 -18.46 -52.59
C TYR A 405 203.59 -17.28 -51.74
N LEU A 406 204.78 -17.41 -51.13
CA LEU A 406 205.49 -16.28 -50.49
C LEU A 406 206.29 -15.49 -51.53
N GLU A 407 207.61 -15.71 -51.62
CA GLU A 407 208.53 -14.89 -52.43
C GLU A 407 208.54 -15.27 -53.94
N GLU A 408 207.49 -15.96 -54.39
CA GLU A 408 207.29 -16.42 -55.77
C GLU A 408 205.83 -16.16 -56.19
N MET A 409 205.20 -15.04 -55.81
CA MET A 409 205.33 -13.70 -56.45
C MET A 409 205.10 -13.66 -57.98
N ARG A 410 204.99 -14.82 -58.63
CA ARG A 410 204.57 -15.02 -60.03
C ARG A 410 203.04 -14.96 -60.06
N GLY A 411 202.53 -13.72 -60.00
CA GLY A 411 201.16 -13.31 -59.64
C GLY A 411 199.95 -14.00 -60.29
N VAL A 412 198.74 -13.56 -59.85
CA VAL A 412 197.39 -13.66 -60.48
C VAL A 412 196.35 -14.61 -59.80
N LEU A 413 195.34 -14.02 -59.10
CA LEU A 413 193.97 -14.51 -58.65
C LEU A 413 193.70 -15.06 -57.20
N GLY A 414 192.52 -14.75 -56.59
CA GLY A 414 191.96 -15.34 -55.33
C GLY A 414 190.81 -14.52 -54.63
N ASN A 415 189.89 -15.11 -53.80
CA ASN A 415 188.58 -14.46 -53.37
C ASN A 415 187.86 -14.95 -52.04
N ALA A 416 187.18 -14.03 -51.28
CA ALA A 416 185.90 -14.10 -50.43
C ALA A 416 185.65 -14.81 -49.01
N VAL A 417 184.77 -14.20 -48.14
CA VAL A 417 183.87 -14.74 -47.01
C VAL A 417 184.51 -15.08 -45.58
N PRO A 418 183.87 -15.20 -44.33
CA PRO A 418 182.46 -15.26 -43.74
C PRO A 418 182.09 -14.35 -42.47
N GLN A 419 181.18 -14.73 -41.51
CA GLN A 419 180.57 -13.92 -40.37
C GLN A 419 179.84 -14.70 -39.17
N VAL A 420 179.10 -14.01 -38.22
CA VAL A 420 177.99 -14.35 -37.21
C VAL A 420 178.29 -14.64 -35.64
N PRO A 421 177.35 -14.73 -34.60
CA PRO A 421 177.14 -13.65 -33.54
C PRO A 421 176.88 -13.91 -31.99
N VAL A 422 176.88 -12.80 -31.17
CA VAL A 422 176.26 -12.42 -29.81
C VAL A 422 176.63 -13.16 -28.47
N PHE A 423 176.26 -12.81 -27.19
CA PHE A 423 175.33 -11.83 -26.49
C PHE A 423 175.63 -11.58 -24.94
N SER A 424 174.81 -10.77 -24.20
CA SER A 424 174.51 -10.75 -22.70
C SER A 424 175.46 -10.02 -21.68
N ASP A 425 175.16 -9.53 -20.42
CA ASP A 425 174.05 -8.84 -19.65
C ASP A 425 174.52 -8.50 -18.15
N VAL A 426 173.91 -7.84 -17.12
CA VAL A 426 172.99 -6.64 -16.85
C VAL A 426 172.85 -6.26 -15.30
N ILE A 427 172.75 -4.94 -14.93
CA ILE A 427 172.17 -4.22 -13.70
C ILE A 427 172.88 -4.01 -12.29
N ASN A 428 172.75 -2.74 -11.79
CA ASN A 428 172.79 -2.13 -10.42
C ASN A 428 174.08 -1.56 -9.72
N GLN A 429 173.90 -0.51 -8.87
CA GLN A 429 174.90 0.56 -8.60
C GLN A 429 174.61 1.51 -7.37
N ALA A 430 175.68 2.13 -6.80
CA ALA A 430 175.77 3.42 -6.04
C ALA A 430 175.40 3.57 -4.53
N LEU A 431 175.54 4.82 -4.03
CA LEU A 431 176.22 5.29 -2.78
C LEU A 431 175.99 6.85 -2.58
N HIS A 432 176.18 7.48 -1.38
CA HIS A 432 176.04 8.95 -1.02
C HIS A 432 174.59 9.50 -0.72
N PRO A 433 174.27 10.75 -0.22
CA PRO A 433 174.99 11.87 0.48
C PRO A 433 174.32 12.37 1.85
N ALA A 434 174.84 13.36 2.62
CA ALA A 434 175.85 13.19 3.71
C ALA A 434 175.65 13.77 5.24
N GLU A 435 176.11 14.73 6.18
CA GLU A 435 176.96 15.97 6.70
C GLU A 435 177.16 17.39 6.01
N SER A 436 176.32 18.41 6.25
CA SER A 436 175.95 19.48 5.28
C SER A 436 176.48 20.93 5.45
N ALA A 437 175.87 21.90 4.73
CA ALA A 437 175.64 23.31 5.12
C ALA A 437 174.19 23.85 4.77
N SER A 438 173.47 24.40 5.77
CA SER A 438 172.53 25.58 5.74
C SER A 438 171.44 25.86 4.64
N ALA A 439 170.16 25.99 5.06
CA ALA A 439 169.16 27.09 4.80
C ALA A 439 168.09 27.12 3.63
N ALA A 440 166.84 27.43 4.06
CA ALA A 440 165.90 28.52 3.62
C ALA A 440 164.89 28.44 2.43
N SER A 441 163.75 29.16 2.63
CA SER A 441 162.82 29.81 1.64
C SER A 441 161.69 28.98 0.95
N ALA A 442 160.44 29.43 0.63
CA ALA A 442 159.51 30.47 1.16
C ALA A 442 158.08 30.47 0.48
N ALA A 443 157.08 31.14 1.11
CA ALA A 443 155.96 31.98 0.55
C ALA A 443 154.55 31.46 0.07
N SER A 444 153.51 32.32 0.28
CA SER A 444 152.12 32.43 -0.33
C SER A 444 151.00 31.42 0.05
N ALA A 445 149.65 31.64 0.03
CA ALA A 445 148.65 32.78 0.03
C ALA A 445 147.19 32.17 0.24
N GLY A 446 145.99 32.81 0.35
CA GLY A 446 145.46 34.21 0.42
C GLY A 446 143.88 34.32 0.31
N GLU A 447 143.28 35.51 0.56
CA GLU A 447 141.93 36.06 0.13
C GLU A 447 140.55 35.68 0.79
N ALA A 448 139.42 36.34 0.38
CA ALA A 448 138.48 37.10 1.27
C ALA A 448 136.96 37.39 0.83
N SER A 449 136.11 37.92 1.76
CA SER A 449 134.95 38.91 1.63
C SER A 449 133.41 38.62 1.35
N THR A 450 132.51 38.97 2.33
CA THR A 450 131.10 39.62 2.27
C THR A 450 129.73 38.78 2.11
N PRO A 451 128.41 39.27 2.16
CA PRO A 451 127.40 38.96 3.27
C PRO A 451 125.78 38.76 3.08
N VAL A 452 125.01 38.17 4.08
CA VAL A 452 123.54 38.32 4.60
C VAL A 452 122.36 37.18 4.74
N PRO A 453 120.97 37.35 4.69
CA PRO A 453 119.94 36.88 5.75
C PRO A 453 118.48 36.23 5.41
N ALA A 454 117.60 35.77 6.38
CA ALA A 454 116.17 35.21 6.23
C ALA A 454 115.17 35.04 7.51
N PRO A 455 113.80 34.72 7.43
CA PRO A 455 112.73 34.69 8.53
C PRO A 455 111.55 33.55 8.58
N THR A 456 110.35 33.74 9.27
CA THR A 456 108.95 33.01 9.31
C THR A 456 108.54 32.03 10.52
N GLU A 457 107.32 31.46 10.90
CA GLU A 457 105.77 31.62 11.01
C GLU A 457 105.07 30.30 11.69
N ALA A 458 103.79 29.92 12.10
CA ALA A 458 102.33 30.29 12.46
C ALA A 458 101.58 29.02 13.20
N ASP A 459 100.27 28.65 13.57
CA ASP A 459 98.77 29.00 13.71
C ASP A 459 97.93 27.76 14.40
N LEU A 460 96.61 27.48 14.80
CA LEU A 460 95.26 28.03 15.34
C LEU A 460 94.17 26.91 15.86
N ALA A 461 92.87 27.23 16.26
CA ALA A 461 91.54 26.41 16.46
C ALA A 461 91.05 25.75 17.85
N ALA A 462 89.81 25.23 18.26
CA ALA A 462 88.28 25.22 17.99
C ALA A 462 87.34 24.45 19.08
N ALA A 463 85.93 24.41 19.06
CA ALA A 463 84.97 23.73 20.07
C ALA A 463 83.43 23.32 19.66
N PRO A 464 82.55 22.54 20.43
CA PRO A 464 81.20 21.91 20.01
C PRO A 464 79.91 21.73 20.98
N GLY A 465 78.70 21.19 20.54
CA GLY A 465 77.47 20.73 21.38
C GLY A 465 76.08 20.26 20.71
N GLU A 466 75.08 19.58 21.42
CA GLU A 466 73.75 18.96 20.93
C GLU A 466 72.51 18.82 21.97
N GLY A 467 71.22 18.42 21.61
CA GLY A 467 70.04 18.04 22.54
C GLY A 467 68.55 17.82 21.99
N GLU A 468 67.53 17.18 22.71
CA GLU A 468 66.10 16.81 22.22
C GLU A 468 64.95 16.30 23.26
N GLN A 469 63.62 16.20 22.88
CA GLN A 469 62.47 15.21 23.21
C GLN A 469 61.25 15.37 24.26
N THR A 470 60.07 14.65 24.07
CA THR A 470 58.85 14.22 24.96
C THR A 470 57.45 15.01 24.95
N THR A 471 56.17 14.65 25.39
CA THR A 471 55.25 13.46 25.79
C THR A 471 53.66 13.76 25.93
N GLU A 472 52.71 12.84 26.35
CA GLU A 472 51.16 12.91 26.40
C GLU A 472 50.45 12.14 27.63
N PRO A 473 49.15 11.60 27.77
CA PRO A 473 47.69 11.77 27.27
C PRO A 473 46.45 11.52 28.32
N VAL A 474 45.14 11.27 27.89
CA VAL A 474 43.94 10.47 28.51
C VAL A 474 42.60 11.12 29.11
N SER A 475 41.33 10.61 28.81
CA SER A 475 40.07 10.47 29.70
C SER A 475 38.69 9.96 29.02
N VAL A 476 37.52 9.79 29.74
CA VAL A 476 36.37 8.82 29.45
C VAL A 476 34.86 9.20 29.83
N GLU A 477 33.82 8.45 29.32
CA GLU A 477 32.53 7.94 29.98
C GLU A 477 31.05 8.38 29.59
N SER A 478 30.04 7.45 29.66
CA SER A 478 28.54 7.59 29.90
C SER A 478 27.46 7.08 28.87
N LEU A 479 26.17 6.89 29.29
CA LEU A 479 24.96 6.26 28.60
C LEU A 479 23.60 6.93 29.01
N ARG A 480 22.32 6.60 28.63
CA ARG A 480 21.63 5.51 27.88
C ARG A 480 20.54 6.05 26.86
N THR A 481 19.20 5.85 26.77
CA THR A 481 18.05 5.19 27.52
C THR A 481 16.77 5.03 26.60
N GLU A 482 15.73 4.26 27.00
CA GLU A 482 14.46 3.86 26.31
C GLU A 482 13.16 4.58 26.85
N GLN A 483 11.92 4.65 26.29
CA GLN A 483 11.04 3.98 25.25
C GLN A 483 10.17 2.76 25.71
N ALA A 484 8.87 2.54 25.36
CA ALA A 484 7.76 3.28 24.66
C ALA A 484 6.34 2.66 24.97
N GLU A 485 5.18 3.35 24.80
CA GLU A 485 3.82 2.84 25.17
C GLU A 485 2.59 3.48 24.42
N GLU A 486 1.39 2.91 24.64
CA GLU A 486 -0.03 3.30 24.33
C GLU A 486 -0.76 2.89 23.01
N PRO A 487 -2.10 2.68 23.02
CA PRO A 487 -2.85 1.93 21.98
C PRO A 487 -3.99 2.70 21.26
N ALA A 488 -4.67 2.04 20.30
CA ALA A 488 -5.77 2.62 19.51
C ALA A 488 -7.17 2.06 19.84
N SER A 489 -8.21 2.86 19.61
CA SER A 489 -9.62 2.59 19.93
C SER A 489 -10.47 2.13 18.72
N LYS A 490 -11.62 1.49 19.00
CA LYS A 490 -12.86 1.61 18.20
C LYS A 490 -14.09 0.96 18.86
N GLU A 491 -15.22 1.64 18.74
CA GLU A 491 -16.55 1.17 19.11
C GLU A 491 -17.25 0.47 17.94
N ALA A 492 -18.28 -0.32 18.21
CA ALA A 492 -19.27 -0.79 17.22
C ALA A 492 -20.66 -0.94 17.88
N THR A 493 -21.70 -0.49 17.17
CA THR A 493 -23.08 -0.31 17.67
C THR A 493 -24.04 -1.29 17.01
N SER A 494 -25.04 -1.82 17.75
CA SER A 494 -26.43 -2.03 17.24
C SER A 494 -27.38 -2.70 18.25
N GLN A 495 -28.56 -2.10 18.44
CA GLN A 495 -29.93 -2.70 18.44
C GLN A 495 -30.18 -4.03 19.19
N ASP A 496 -31.14 -4.18 20.12
CA ASP A 496 -32.47 -3.56 20.33
C ASP A 496 -33.53 -3.86 19.24
N ALA A 497 -34.35 -4.89 19.48
CA ALA A 497 -35.70 -5.10 18.93
C ALA A 497 -36.35 -6.39 19.49
N THR A 498 -37.43 -6.29 20.27
CA THR A 498 -38.69 -7.08 20.13
C THR A 498 -39.73 -6.67 21.19
N GLU A 499 -40.81 -6.04 20.75
CA GLU A 499 -42.09 -5.97 21.48
C GLU A 499 -43.23 -5.96 20.44
N ALA A 500 -44.06 -7.01 20.43
CA ALA A 500 -45.26 -7.19 19.58
C ALA A 500 -46.08 -8.40 20.09
#